data_AF-A0A060BZ81-F1
#
_entry.id   AF-A0A060BZ81-F1
#
_cell.length_a   1.000
_cell.length_b   1.000
_cell.length_c   1.000
_cell.angle_alpha   90.00
_cell.angle_beta   90.00
_cell.angle_gamma   90.00
#
_symmetry.space_group_name_H-M   'P 1'
#
loop_
_entity.id
_entity.type
_entity.pdbx_description
1 polymer ?
#
loop_
_entity_poly.entity_id
_entity_poly.type
_entity_poly.pdbx_seq_one_letter_code
_entity_poly.pdbx_strand_id
1 'polypeptide(L)'
;QLIELLTNYPQTKGLWFDGSWDGAWMKNAEWVDALGKELREMHPDLIIGSRFRADEYGKRHIDSNGDLIDDYDQRFERNLPNSLEEVGGNDWDCAMTIPENQWGYHRDWSLSYVKTPYDLIEMLVKANSLNGNLVINFGP
;
A
#
# COMPACT_ATOMS: atom_id res chain seq x y z
N GLN A 1 -0.87 -12.58 -15.53
CA GLN A 1 -0.69 -12.83 -14.08
C GLN A 1 -1.79 -12.19 -13.25
N LEU A 2 -2.02 -10.86 -13.30
CA LEU A 2 -3.10 -10.23 -12.50
C LEU A 2 -4.49 -10.80 -12.79
N ILE A 3 -4.86 -10.90 -14.07
CA ILE A 3 -6.13 -11.52 -14.52
C ILE A 3 -6.24 -12.97 -14.03
N GLU A 4 -5.16 -13.74 -14.11
CA GLU A 4 -5.10 -15.13 -13.64
C GLU A 4 -5.31 -15.22 -12.12
N LEU A 5 -4.72 -14.31 -11.33
CA LEU A 5 -4.93 -14.25 -9.88
C LEU A 5 -6.41 -13.98 -9.55
N LEU A 6 -7.03 -12.98 -10.19
CA LEU A 6 -8.43 -12.64 -9.94
C LEU A 6 -9.40 -13.72 -10.43
N THR A 7 -9.05 -14.43 -11.51
CA THR A 7 -9.84 -15.55 -12.03
C THR A 7 -9.76 -16.77 -11.11
N ASN A 8 -8.55 -17.15 -10.68
CA ASN A 8 -8.33 -18.35 -9.87
C ASN A 8 -8.71 -18.15 -8.40
N TYR A 9 -8.66 -16.89 -7.91
CA TYR A 9 -8.96 -16.52 -6.53
C TYR A 9 -10.05 -15.44 -6.48
N PRO A 10 -11.31 -15.76 -6.86
CA PRO A 10 -12.38 -14.78 -7.00
C PRO A 10 -12.80 -14.12 -5.68
N GLN A 11 -12.41 -14.68 -4.53
CA GLN A 11 -12.66 -14.10 -3.21
C GLN A 11 -11.71 -12.94 -2.86
N THR A 12 -10.68 -12.70 -3.67
CA THR A 12 -9.73 -11.59 -3.51
C THR A 12 -10.49 -10.27 -3.33
N LYS A 13 -10.07 -9.47 -2.35
CA LYS A 13 -10.70 -8.17 -2.02
C LYS A 13 -9.89 -6.98 -2.50
N GLY A 14 -8.61 -7.17 -2.77
CA GLY A 14 -7.77 -6.10 -3.25
C GLY A 14 -6.42 -6.58 -3.76
N LEU A 15 -5.74 -5.67 -4.44
CA LEU A 15 -4.37 -5.84 -4.90
C LEU A 15 -3.50 -4.73 -4.31
N TRP A 16 -2.48 -5.12 -3.57
CA TRP A 16 -1.47 -4.22 -3.03
C TRP A 16 -0.24 -4.29 -3.94
N PHE A 17 -0.09 -3.30 -4.83
CA PHE A 17 1.00 -3.27 -5.81
C PHE A 17 2.27 -2.69 -5.21
N ASP A 18 3.42 -3.15 -5.69
CA ASP A 18 4.75 -2.63 -5.33
C ASP A 18 5.66 -2.54 -6.55
N GLY A 19 6.81 -1.87 -6.44
CA GLY A 19 7.80 -1.77 -7.52
C GLY A 19 7.43 -0.78 -8.64
N SER A 20 6.40 0.04 -8.45
CA SER A 20 5.86 0.96 -9.47
C SER A 20 6.59 2.31 -9.58
N TRP A 21 7.74 2.46 -8.92
CA TRP A 21 8.53 3.70 -8.90
C TRP A 21 9.46 3.85 -10.11
N ASP A 22 9.64 2.80 -10.91
CA ASP A 22 10.52 2.87 -12.07
C ASP A 22 9.91 3.74 -13.18
N GLY A 23 10.76 4.48 -13.89
CA GLY A 23 10.35 5.34 -15.00
C GLY A 23 9.64 4.58 -16.13
N ALA A 24 9.96 3.29 -16.34
CA ALA A 24 9.25 2.46 -17.30
C ALA A 24 7.78 2.27 -16.92
N TRP A 25 7.47 2.08 -15.64
CA TRP A 25 6.09 1.96 -15.18
C TRP A 25 5.34 3.30 -15.29
N MET A 26 5.96 4.37 -14.78
CA MET A 26 5.34 5.71 -14.77
C MET A 26 5.08 6.26 -16.18
N LYS A 27 5.97 6.00 -17.15
CA LYS A 27 5.80 6.46 -18.55
C LYS A 27 4.68 5.72 -19.29
N ASN A 28 4.17 4.61 -18.77
CA ASN A 28 3.08 3.85 -19.35
C ASN A 28 1.74 4.09 -18.62
N ALA A 29 1.55 5.28 -18.03
CA ALA A 29 0.39 5.63 -17.22
C ALA A 29 -0.97 5.29 -17.88
N GLU A 30 -1.12 5.60 -19.18
CA GLU A 30 -2.35 5.29 -19.94
C GLU A 30 -2.65 3.78 -19.96
N TRP A 31 -1.63 2.96 -20.22
CA TRP A 31 -1.79 1.50 -20.23
C TRP A 31 -2.08 0.95 -18.83
N VAL A 32 -1.42 1.49 -17.80
CA VAL A 32 -1.66 1.07 -16.40
C VAL A 32 -3.07 1.45 -15.94
N ASP A 33 -3.58 2.62 -16.33
CA ASP A 33 -4.96 3.04 -16.06
C ASP A 33 -5.97 2.13 -16.76
N ALA A 34 -5.75 1.80 -18.04
CA ALA A 34 -6.59 0.84 -18.77
C ALA A 34 -6.58 -0.55 -18.13
N LEU A 35 -5.43 -1.02 -17.65
CA LEU A 35 -5.31 -2.27 -16.90
C LEU A 35 -6.11 -2.21 -15.59
N GLY A 36 -6.04 -1.10 -14.84
CA GLY A 36 -6.84 -0.91 -13.64
C GLY A 36 -8.35 -1.01 -13.90
N LYS A 37 -8.82 -0.42 -14.99
CA LYS A 37 -10.23 -0.51 -15.44
C LYS A 37 -10.62 -1.94 -15.77
N GLU A 38 -9.80 -2.66 -16.55
CA GLU A 38 -10.05 -4.07 -16.90
C GLU A 38 -10.15 -4.96 -15.65
N LEU A 39 -9.26 -4.77 -14.66
CA LEU A 39 -9.30 -5.53 -13.41
C LEU A 39 -10.58 -5.27 -12.60
N ARG A 40 -11.06 -4.02 -12.56
CA ARG A 40 -12.29 -3.64 -11.84
C ARG A 40 -13.56 -4.03 -12.58
N GLU A 41 -13.55 -4.06 -13.90
CA GLU A 41 -14.65 -4.64 -14.69
C GLU A 41 -14.83 -6.13 -14.40
N MET A 42 -13.71 -6.84 -14.21
CA MET A 42 -13.69 -8.26 -13.86
C MET A 42 -14.06 -8.52 -12.39
N HIS A 43 -13.75 -7.58 -11.51
CA HIS A 43 -13.97 -7.68 -10.07
C HIS A 43 -14.45 -6.32 -9.50
N PRO A 44 -15.78 -6.05 -9.50
CA PRO A 44 -16.34 -4.72 -9.24
C PRO A 44 -16.04 -4.10 -7.86
N ASP A 45 -15.71 -4.91 -6.86
CA ASP A 45 -15.41 -4.47 -5.50
C ASP A 45 -13.91 -4.53 -5.18
N LEU A 46 -13.05 -4.63 -6.20
CA LEU A 46 -11.62 -4.76 -6.02
C LEU A 46 -11.02 -3.46 -5.51
N ILE A 47 -10.34 -3.53 -4.36
CA ILE A 47 -9.64 -2.40 -3.75
C ILE A 47 -8.18 -2.39 -4.22
N ILE A 48 -7.73 -1.28 -4.79
CA ILE A 48 -6.36 -1.04 -5.24
C ILE A 48 -5.85 0.23 -4.57
N GLY A 49 -4.67 0.14 -3.97
CA GLY A 49 -4.10 1.30 -3.29
C GLY A 49 -3.27 2.19 -4.21
N SER A 50 -2.95 3.38 -3.69
CA SER A 50 -2.38 4.50 -4.45
C SER A 50 -0.99 4.28 -5.04
N ARG A 51 -0.33 3.16 -4.69
CA ARG A 51 0.97 2.76 -5.24
C ARG A 51 0.84 2.19 -6.66
N PHE A 52 -0.33 1.73 -7.09
CA PHE A 52 -0.48 1.00 -8.36
C PHE A 52 -0.03 1.80 -9.58
N ARG A 53 -0.45 3.07 -9.71
CA ARG A 53 -0.23 3.85 -10.93
C ARG A 53 0.34 5.24 -10.67
N ALA A 54 0.79 5.86 -11.75
CA ALA A 54 1.08 7.28 -11.82
C ALA A 54 0.01 7.98 -12.69
N ASP A 55 -0.08 9.30 -12.59
CA ASP A 55 -0.78 10.12 -13.58
C ASP A 55 0.05 10.30 -14.86
N GLU A 56 -0.51 10.97 -15.87
CA GLU A 56 0.13 11.26 -17.15
C GLU A 56 1.39 12.15 -17.04
N TYR A 57 1.59 12.80 -15.88
CA TYR A 57 2.75 13.62 -15.56
C TYR A 57 3.77 12.89 -14.69
N GLY A 58 3.55 11.61 -14.40
CA GLY A 58 4.43 10.77 -13.60
C GLY A 58 4.34 11.00 -12.08
N LYS A 59 3.31 11.69 -11.59
CA LYS A 59 3.02 11.79 -10.15
C LYS A 59 2.37 10.52 -9.64
N ARG A 60 2.82 10.04 -8.47
CA ARG A 60 2.36 8.80 -7.82
C ARG A 60 1.70 9.12 -6.50
N HIS A 61 0.80 8.24 -6.07
CA HIS A 61 -0.04 8.36 -4.86
C HIS A 61 -1.03 9.51 -4.86
N ILE A 62 -0.56 10.72 -5.15
CA ILE A 62 -1.36 11.93 -5.31
C ILE A 62 -1.11 12.43 -6.73
N ASP A 63 -2.18 12.67 -7.48
CA ASP A 63 -2.09 13.14 -8.86
C ASP A 63 -1.69 14.62 -8.94
N SER A 64 -1.53 15.14 -10.16
CA SER A 64 -1.16 16.55 -10.38
C SER A 64 -2.25 17.55 -9.98
N ASN A 65 -3.48 17.10 -9.70
CA ASN A 65 -4.57 17.94 -9.18
C ASN A 65 -4.59 17.97 -7.64
N GLY A 66 -3.84 17.08 -6.98
CA GLY A 66 -3.81 16.96 -5.53
C GLY A 66 -4.75 15.89 -4.97
N ASP A 67 -5.36 15.08 -5.84
CA ASP A 67 -6.30 14.03 -5.45
C ASP A 67 -5.58 12.70 -5.22
N LEU A 68 -6.08 11.90 -4.29
CA LEU A 68 -5.58 10.55 -4.06
C LEU A 68 -5.84 9.69 -5.30
N ILE A 69 -4.80 8.98 -5.73
CA ILE A 69 -4.88 7.96 -6.76
C ILE A 69 -5.46 6.68 -6.16
N ASP A 70 -6.48 6.14 -6.83
CA ASP A 70 -7.16 4.88 -6.48
C ASP A 70 -7.82 4.94 -5.09
N ASP A 71 -7.88 3.83 -4.33
CA ASP A 71 -8.88 3.69 -3.26
C ASP A 71 -8.38 4.07 -1.86
N TYR A 72 -7.08 3.95 -1.58
CA TYR A 72 -6.50 4.26 -0.27
C TYR A 72 -5.02 4.59 -0.36
N ASP A 73 -4.54 5.37 0.60
CA ASP A 73 -3.16 5.81 0.67
C ASP A 73 -2.21 4.72 1.20
N GLN A 74 -1.27 4.31 0.35
CA GLN A 74 -0.23 3.31 0.63
C GLN A 74 1.15 3.90 0.93
N ARG A 75 1.23 5.19 1.28
CA ARG A 75 2.52 5.88 1.54
C ARG A 75 3.11 5.55 2.90
N PHE A 76 2.31 5.09 3.86
CA PHE A 76 2.79 4.78 5.20
C PHE A 76 3.41 3.38 5.21
N GLU A 77 4.74 3.34 5.23
CA GLU A 77 5.50 2.10 5.24
C GLU A 77 6.60 2.23 6.29
N ARG A 78 6.45 1.49 7.38
CA ARG A 78 7.31 1.54 8.58
C ARG A 78 7.32 2.91 9.29
N ASN A 79 6.40 3.80 8.93
CA ASN A 79 6.10 5.06 9.60
C ASN A 79 4.58 5.23 9.72
N LEU A 80 4.13 5.99 10.73
CA LEU A 80 2.71 6.31 10.94
C LEU A 80 2.51 7.83 10.86
N PRO A 81 1.35 8.30 10.39
CA PRO A 81 1.01 9.71 10.43
C PRO A 81 0.96 10.22 11.88
N ASN A 82 1.15 11.52 12.07
CA ASN A 82 1.09 12.15 13.39
C ASN A 82 -0.25 12.84 13.65
N SER A 83 -1.05 13.09 12.62
CA SER A 83 -2.31 13.80 12.75
C SER A 83 -3.32 13.37 11.67
N LEU A 84 -4.60 13.71 11.89
CA LEU A 84 -5.65 13.55 10.89
C LEU A 84 -5.46 14.47 9.66
N GLU A 85 -4.70 15.56 9.81
CA GLU A 85 -4.38 16.46 8.71
C GLU A 85 -3.41 15.81 7.73
N GLU A 86 -2.41 15.06 8.22
CA GLU A 86 -1.43 14.35 7.36
C GLU A 86 -2.09 13.30 6.45
N VAL A 87 -3.20 12.69 6.89
CA VAL A 87 -3.92 11.68 6.09
C VAL A 87 -4.93 12.31 5.12
N GLY A 88 -5.25 13.60 5.28
CA GLY A 88 -6.10 14.35 4.34
C GLY A 88 -7.53 13.82 4.21
N GLY A 89 -8.04 13.09 5.21
CA GLY A 89 -9.36 12.46 5.18
C GLY A 89 -9.46 11.22 4.28
N ASN A 90 -8.34 10.75 3.72
CA ASN A 90 -8.30 9.54 2.91
C ASN A 90 -8.32 8.29 3.78
N ASP A 91 -8.88 7.19 3.26
CA ASP A 91 -8.58 5.86 3.77
C ASP A 91 -7.09 5.57 3.53
N TRP A 92 -6.44 4.87 4.46
CA TRP A 92 -5.00 4.58 4.38
C TRP A 92 -4.62 3.33 5.16
N ASP A 93 -3.51 2.72 4.79
CA ASP A 93 -2.89 1.63 5.53
C ASP A 93 -1.44 1.93 5.89
N CYS A 94 -0.94 1.26 6.93
CA CYS A 94 0.48 1.18 7.21
C CYS A 94 0.97 -0.26 7.18
N ALA A 95 1.93 -0.54 6.31
CA ALA A 95 2.68 -1.79 6.33
C ALA A 95 3.89 -1.65 7.27
N MET A 96 4.01 -2.54 8.26
CA MET A 96 5.00 -2.45 9.34
C MET A 96 5.80 -3.74 9.49
N THR A 97 7.14 -3.62 9.47
CA THR A 97 8.05 -4.72 9.81
C THR A 97 8.21 -4.86 11.32
N ILE A 98 8.54 -6.06 11.80
CA ILE A 98 8.90 -6.27 13.22
C ILE A 98 10.31 -5.69 13.49
N PRO A 99 11.39 -6.12 12.80
CA PRO A 99 12.65 -5.39 12.78
C PRO A 99 12.53 -4.02 12.09
N GLU A 100 13.58 -3.21 12.12
CA GLU A 100 13.57 -1.86 11.55
C GLU A 100 13.27 -1.83 10.03
N ASN A 101 13.77 -2.79 9.26
CA ASN A 101 13.57 -2.85 7.80
C ASN A 101 13.80 -4.25 7.20
N GLN A 102 13.18 -5.28 7.77
CA GLN A 102 13.26 -6.66 7.26
C GLN A 102 11.85 -7.18 6.96
N TRP A 103 11.56 -7.37 5.67
CA TRP A 103 10.28 -7.87 5.17
C TRP A 103 10.30 -9.40 4.99
N GLY A 104 11.24 -9.89 4.17
CA GLY A 104 11.51 -11.31 4.03
C GLY A 104 12.29 -11.87 5.22
N TYR A 105 12.46 -13.19 5.25
CA TYR A 105 13.27 -13.86 6.26
C TYR A 105 14.71 -13.31 6.25
N HIS A 106 15.16 -12.89 7.42
CA HIS A 106 16.56 -12.59 7.68
C HIS A 106 17.01 -13.39 8.90
N ARG A 107 18.09 -14.15 8.75
CA ARG A 107 18.58 -15.08 9.78
C ARG A 107 19.08 -14.42 11.06
N ASP A 108 19.41 -13.13 11.01
CA ASP A 108 19.98 -12.37 12.12
C ASP A 108 19.19 -11.08 12.34
N TRP A 109 18.45 -11.01 13.45
CA TRP A 109 17.68 -9.83 13.83
C TRP A 109 18.42 -8.92 14.82
N SER A 110 19.62 -9.30 15.28
CA SER A 110 20.43 -8.47 16.21
C SER A 110 20.96 -7.19 15.56
N LEU A 111 20.87 -7.09 14.23
CA LEU A 111 21.38 -5.98 13.43
C LEU A 111 20.60 -4.67 13.60
N SER A 112 19.38 -4.72 14.17
CA SER A 112 18.52 -3.55 14.32
C SER A 112 17.58 -3.71 15.51
N TYR A 113 16.86 -2.64 15.86
CA TYR A 113 15.80 -2.73 16.85
C TYR A 113 14.69 -3.69 16.40
N VAL A 114 14.27 -4.57 17.32
CA VAL A 114 13.14 -5.49 17.13
C VAL A 114 12.00 -4.98 17.99
N LYS A 115 10.90 -4.57 17.35
CA LYS A 115 9.73 -4.05 18.05
C LYS A 115 9.19 -5.08 19.04
N THR A 116 8.85 -4.61 20.23
CA THR A 116 8.16 -5.42 21.22
C THR A 116 6.68 -5.57 20.85
N PRO A 117 5.95 -6.54 21.44
CA PRO A 117 4.50 -6.58 21.31
C PRO A 117 3.81 -5.27 21.74
N TYR A 118 4.36 -4.55 22.72
CA TYR A 118 3.80 -3.28 23.17
C TYR A 118 3.95 -2.18 22.12
N ASP A 119 5.10 -2.09 21.44
CA ASP A 119 5.31 -1.14 20.35
C ASP A 119 4.28 -1.38 19.24
N LEU A 120 4.04 -2.65 18.88
CA LEU A 120 3.10 -3.01 17.82
C LEU A 120 1.64 -2.74 18.22
N ILE A 121 1.27 -2.96 19.48
CA ILE A 121 -0.05 -2.61 20.02
C ILE A 121 -0.24 -1.08 20.02
N GLU A 122 0.78 -0.32 20.44
CA GLU A 122 0.74 1.14 20.38
C GLU A 122 0.58 1.65 18.95
N MET A 123 1.33 1.08 18.00
CA MET A 123 1.20 1.38 16.58
C MET A 123 -0.20 1.05 16.04
N LEU A 124 -0.79 -0.08 16.44
CA LEU A 124 -2.14 -0.48 16.03
C LEU A 124 -3.18 0.53 16.55
N VAL A 125 -3.10 0.88 17.82
CA VAL A 125 -4.00 1.86 18.44
C VAL A 125 -3.82 3.23 17.79
N LYS A 126 -2.59 3.65 17.51
CA LYS A 126 -2.29 4.91 16.82
C LYS A 126 -2.89 4.94 15.41
N ALA A 127 -2.68 3.90 14.60
CA ALA A 127 -3.25 3.83 13.25
C ALA A 127 -4.78 3.94 13.30
N ASN A 128 -5.42 3.15 14.17
CA ASN A 128 -6.88 3.19 14.33
C ASN A 128 -7.40 4.55 14.84
N SER A 129 -6.66 5.22 15.74
CA SER A 129 -7.02 6.57 16.22
C SER A 129 -6.98 7.65 15.13
N LEU A 130 -6.31 7.36 14.02
CA LEU A 130 -6.18 8.20 12.84
C LEU A 130 -6.92 7.60 11.63
N ASN A 131 -7.91 6.74 11.87
CA ASN A 131 -8.76 6.07 10.87
C ASN A 131 -8.00 5.21 9.84
N GLY A 132 -6.84 4.66 10.21
CA GLY A 132 -6.03 3.82 9.33
C GLY A 132 -5.99 2.36 9.73
N ASN A 133 -5.64 1.53 8.76
CA ASN A 133 -5.34 0.11 8.97
C ASN A 133 -3.85 -0.10 9.29
N LEU A 134 -3.53 -1.11 10.11
CA LEU A 134 -2.16 -1.55 10.34
C LEU A 134 -1.98 -3.01 9.88
N VAL A 135 -0.97 -3.25 9.05
CA VAL A 135 -0.56 -4.57 8.57
C VAL A 135 0.81 -4.91 9.16
N ILE A 136 0.87 -5.94 9.99
CA ILE A 136 2.13 -6.43 10.58
C ILE A 136 2.70 -7.54 9.69
N ASN A 137 3.91 -7.31 9.18
CA ASN A 137 4.59 -8.24 8.29
C ASN A 137 5.20 -9.42 9.05
N PHE A 138 5.11 -10.61 8.44
CA PHE A 138 5.82 -11.83 8.83
C PHE A 138 6.60 -12.36 7.62
N GLY A 139 7.90 -12.65 7.82
CA GLY A 139 8.74 -13.31 6.83
C GLY A 139 8.96 -14.78 7.22
N PRO A 140 8.23 -15.74 6.62
CA PRO A 140 8.34 -17.16 6.96
C PRO A 140 9.71 -17.77 6.67
#